data_AF-A0A523WM73-F1
#
_entry.id   AF-A0A523WM73-F1
#
_cell.length_a   1.000
_cell.length_b   1.000
_cell.length_c   1.000
_cell.angle_alpha   90.00
_cell.angle_beta   90.00
_cell.angle_gamma   90.00
#
_symmetry.space_group_name_H-M   'P 1'
#
loop_
_entity.id
_entity.type
_entity.pdbx_description
1 polymer ?
#
loop_
_entity_poly.entity_id
_entity_poly.type
_entity_poly.pdbx_seq_one_letter_code
_entity_poly.pdbx_strand_id
1 'polypeptide(L)'
;MEKKACGICGYARKPEDLIIHQIVPEEVATQAGISYPETVVLCINCRNEIQTWYDKRVLGVSYDESARRFVPRSPAQMVKEYEAVYGEFAAYKKRRRVKRGHFSAR
;
A
#
# COMPACT_ATOMS: atom_id res chain seq x y z
N MET A 1 -15.22 -14.66 -19.95
CA MET A 1 -14.14 -13.83 -19.38
C MET A 1 -14.25 -13.86 -17.88
N GLU A 2 -13.27 -14.42 -17.19
CA GLU A 2 -13.25 -14.48 -15.72
C GLU A 2 -12.95 -13.11 -15.15
N LYS A 3 -13.88 -12.56 -14.35
CA LYS A 3 -13.63 -11.31 -13.61
C LYS A 3 -12.70 -11.62 -12.45
N LYS A 4 -11.65 -10.82 -12.28
CA LYS A 4 -10.76 -10.88 -11.11
C LYS A 4 -11.09 -9.75 -10.15
N ALA A 5 -10.90 -9.98 -8.86
CA ALA A 5 -11.16 -8.98 -7.83
C ALA A 5 -9.89 -8.19 -7.51
N CYS A 6 -10.04 -6.89 -7.25
CA CYS A 6 -8.96 -6.08 -6.68
C CYS A 6 -8.66 -6.53 -5.24
N GLY A 7 -7.38 -6.78 -4.92
CA GLY A 7 -6.93 -7.28 -3.62
C GLY A 7 -7.24 -6.35 -2.44
N ILE A 8 -7.47 -5.06 -2.69
CA ILE A 8 -7.77 -4.08 -1.63
C ILE A 8 -9.28 -3.82 -1.50
N CYS A 9 -9.94 -3.40 -2.59
CA CYS A 9 -11.35 -3.02 -2.51
C CYS A 9 -12.32 -4.20 -2.71
N GLY A 10 -11.84 -5.34 -3.21
CA GLY A 10 -12.64 -6.55 -3.45
C GLY A 10 -13.67 -6.43 -4.57
N TYR A 11 -13.74 -5.30 -5.28
CA TYR A 11 -14.62 -5.16 -6.43
C TYR A 11 -14.09 -5.95 -7.62
N ALA A 12 -14.98 -6.73 -8.24
CA ALA A 12 -14.69 -7.43 -9.48
C ALA A 12 -14.46 -6.42 -10.61
N ARG A 13 -13.38 -6.60 -11.36
CA ARG A 13 -12.99 -5.79 -12.51
C ARG A 13 -12.67 -6.69 -13.69
N LYS A 14 -12.62 -6.10 -14.88
CA LYS A 14 -12.06 -6.82 -16.02
C LYS A 14 -10.55 -7.01 -15.78
N PRO A 15 -9.95 -8.11 -16.26
CA PRO A 15 -8.51 -8.33 -16.11
C PRO A 15 -7.64 -7.17 -16.65
N GLU A 16 -8.09 -6.51 -17.72
CA GLU A 16 -7.42 -5.34 -18.33
C GLU A 16 -7.35 -4.11 -17.40
N ASP A 17 -8.25 -4.01 -16.41
CA ASP A 17 -8.29 -2.93 -15.43
C ASP A 17 -7.48 -3.22 -14.15
N LEU A 18 -6.79 -4.38 -14.12
CA LEU A 18 -6.02 -4.84 -12.97
C LEU A 18 -4.52 -4.79 -13.26
N ILE A 19 -3.78 -4.28 -12.29
CA ILE A 19 -2.34 -4.05 -12.37
C ILE A 19 -1.67 -4.79 -11.21
N ILE A 20 -0.54 -5.44 -11.49
CA ILE A 20 0.32 -6.00 -10.45
C ILE A 20 1.09 -4.82 -9.83
N HIS A 21 0.96 -4.66 -8.51
CA HIS A 21 1.59 -3.60 -7.74
C HIS A 21 2.49 -4.21 -6.68
N GLN A 22 3.73 -3.74 -6.60
CA GLN A 22 4.63 -4.07 -5.50
C GLN A 22 4.25 -3.24 -4.28
N ILE A 23 4.13 -3.88 -3.11
CA ILE A 23 3.82 -3.16 -1.86
C ILE A 23 4.97 -2.21 -1.50
N VAL A 24 6.20 -2.71 -1.61
CA VAL A 24 7.43 -1.95 -1.43
C VAL A 24 8.03 -1.67 -2.81
N PRO A 25 8.39 -0.41 -3.15
CA PRO A 25 9.05 -0.11 -4.41
C PRO A 25 10.32 -0.93 -4.63
N GLU A 26 10.56 -1.34 -5.87
CA GLU A 26 11.69 -2.19 -6.26
C GLU A 26 13.03 -1.63 -5.80
N GLU A 27 13.24 -0.31 -5.86
CA GLU A 27 14.49 0.32 -5.47
C GLU A 27 14.75 0.15 -3.97
N VAL A 28 13.71 0.29 -3.15
CA VAL A 28 13.79 0.15 -1.69
C VAL A 28 13.98 -1.32 -1.31
N ALA A 29 13.23 -2.23 -1.95
CA ALA A 29 13.38 -3.66 -1.76
C ALA A 29 14.81 -4.13 -2.09
N THR A 30 15.35 -3.68 -3.22
CA THR A 30 16.70 -3.99 -3.67
C THR A 30 17.76 -3.47 -2.68
N GLN A 31 17.63 -2.21 -2.24
CA GLN A 31 18.53 -1.64 -1.22
C GLN A 31 18.47 -2.36 0.12
N ALA A 32 17.34 -2.99 0.44
CA ALA A 32 17.17 -3.81 1.64
C ALA A 32 17.61 -5.28 1.44
N GLY A 33 18.07 -5.67 0.25
CA GLY A 33 18.48 -7.03 -0.08
C GLY A 33 17.30 -8.01 -0.29
N ILE A 34 16.12 -7.50 -0.60
CA ILE A 34 14.91 -8.30 -0.84
C ILE A 34 14.80 -8.59 -2.34
N SER A 35 15.03 -9.84 -2.74
CA SER A 35 15.00 -10.26 -4.16
C SER A 35 13.60 -10.43 -4.73
N TYR A 36 12.59 -10.66 -3.88
CA TYR A 36 11.22 -10.93 -4.29
C TYR A 36 10.25 -10.07 -3.44
N PRO A 37 10.05 -8.79 -3.79
CA PRO A 37 9.11 -7.95 -3.06
C PRO A 37 7.69 -8.48 -3.20
N GLU A 38 6.91 -8.37 -2.12
CA GLU A 38 5.51 -8.78 -2.12
C GLU A 38 4.70 -7.99 -3.15
N THR A 39 3.88 -8.68 -3.93
CA THR A 39 3.04 -8.09 -4.97
C THR A 39 1.56 -8.38 -4.75
N VAL A 40 0.72 -7.44 -5.17
CA VAL A 40 -0.73 -7.51 -5.06
C VAL A 40 -1.40 -7.02 -6.33
N VAL A 41 -2.55 -7.60 -6.67
CA VAL A 41 -3.32 -7.21 -7.85
C VAL A 41 -4.32 -6.11 -7.48
N LEU A 42 -4.16 -4.92 -8.04
CA LEU A 42 -4.97 -3.75 -7.73
C LEU A 42 -5.73 -3.24 -8.96
N CYS A 43 -6.91 -2.64 -8.74
CA CYS A 43 -7.52 -1.80 -9.77
C CYS A 43 -6.84 -0.42 -9.82
N ILE A 44 -6.93 0.26 -10.97
CA ILE A 44 -6.33 1.58 -11.22
C ILE A 44 -6.62 2.58 -10.10
N ASN A 45 -7.88 2.64 -9.61
CA ASN A 45 -8.26 3.55 -8.54
C ASN A 45 -7.52 3.26 -7.22
N CYS A 46 -7.42 1.99 -6.82
CA CYS A 46 -6.71 1.62 -5.60
C CYS A 46 -5.20 1.85 -5.75
N ARG A 47 -4.64 1.62 -6.94
CA ARG A 47 -3.24 1.88 -7.27
C ARG A 47 -2.88 3.36 -7.16
N ASN A 48 -3.73 4.25 -7.66
CA ASN A 48 -3.48 5.70 -7.56
C ASN A 48 -3.67 6.22 -6.12
N GLU A 49 -4.68 5.71 -5.41
CA GLU A 49 -4.92 6.10 -4.02
C GLU A 49 -3.80 5.62 -3.08
N ILE A 50 -3.29 4.39 -3.22
CA ILE A 50 -2.18 3.91 -2.38
C ILE A 50 -0.90 4.73 -2.64
N GLN A 51 -0.62 5.11 -3.89
CA GLN A 51 0.51 5.97 -4.20
C GLN A 51 0.41 7.31 -3.43
N THR A 52 -0.78 7.91 -3.43
CA THR A 52 -1.03 9.15 -2.65
C THR A 52 -0.83 8.94 -1.15
N TRP A 53 -1.09 7.74 -0.62
CA TRP A 53 -0.83 7.42 0.78
C TRP A 53 0.67 7.28 1.06
N TYR A 54 1.41 6.61 0.17
CA TYR A 54 2.87 6.52 0.29
C TYR A 54 3.52 7.89 0.27
N ASP A 55 3.20 8.73 -0.73
CA ASP A 55 3.79 10.07 -0.89
C ASP A 55 3.56 10.97 0.34
N LYS A 56 2.47 10.73 1.10
CA LYS A 56 2.10 11.54 2.28
C LYS A 56 2.62 10.98 3.59
N ARG A 57 2.84 9.68 3.70
CA ARG A 57 3.07 8.99 4.98
C ARG A 57 4.41 8.32 5.10
N VAL A 58 5.01 7.89 3.99
CA VAL A 58 6.33 7.28 4.00
C VAL A 58 7.38 8.38 3.93
N LEU A 59 8.02 8.65 5.06
CA LEU A 59 9.08 9.65 5.16
C LEU A 59 10.45 9.00 5.09
N GLY A 60 11.35 9.56 4.29
CA GLY A 60 12.75 9.11 4.22
C GLY A 60 13.58 9.36 5.48
N VAL A 61 13.04 10.08 6.46
CA VAL A 61 13.75 10.49 7.69
C VAL A 61 12.93 10.20 8.95
N SER A 62 13.61 9.76 9.99
CA SER A 62 13.04 9.58 11.34
C SER A 62 13.72 10.54 12.33
N TYR A 63 13.02 10.91 13.41
CA TYR A 63 13.60 11.74 14.46
C TYR A 63 14.32 10.84 15.47
N ASP A 64 15.63 11.02 15.61
CA ASP A 64 16.44 10.37 16.64
C ASP A 64 16.41 11.25 17.89
N GLU A 65 15.73 10.78 18.94
CA GLU A 65 15.61 11.51 20.22
C GLU A 65 16.94 11.62 20.96
N SER A 66 17.82 10.63 20.84
CA SER A 66 19.12 10.62 21.52
C SER A 66 20.05 11.66 20.91
N ALA A 67 20.04 11.78 19.59
CA ALA A 67 20.82 12.77 18.86
C ALA A 67 20.05 14.10 18.61
N ARG A 68 18.79 14.19 19.05
CA ARG A 68 17.85 15.31 18.85
C ARG A 68 17.81 15.84 17.41
N ARG A 69 17.91 14.96 16.41
CA ARG A 69 17.99 15.34 14.99
C ARG A 69 17.23 14.38 14.09
N PHE A 70 16.88 14.83 12.90
CA PHE A 70 16.38 13.94 11.85
C PHE A 70 17.54 13.17 11.23
N VAL A 71 17.36 11.85 11.12
CA VAL A 71 18.31 10.94 10.47
C VAL A 71 17.61 10.20 9.33
N PRO A 72 18.31 9.94 8.21
CA PRO A 72 17.79 9.09 7.14
C PRO A 72 17.40 7.72 7.69
N ARG A 73 16.23 7.22 7.28
CA ARG A 73 15.84 5.83 7.53
C ARG A 73 16.72 4.89 6.73
N SER A 74 17.09 3.77 7.32
CA SER A 74 17.75 2.68 6.58
C SER A 74 16.78 2.03 5.59
N PRO A 75 17.27 1.33 4.56
CA PRO A 75 16.40 0.59 3.63
C PRO A 75 15.44 -0.37 4.35
N ALA A 76 15.91 -1.08 5.37
CA ALA A 76 15.08 -1.98 6.16
C ALA A 76 13.98 -1.25 6.96
N GLN A 77 14.24 -0.01 7.41
CA GLN A 77 13.21 0.82 8.03
C GLN A 77 12.21 1.31 6.98
N MET A 78 12.66 1.71 5.80
CA MET A 78 11.78 2.14 4.69
C MET A 78 10.83 1.02 4.27
N VAL A 79 11.30 -0.23 4.16
CA VAL A 79 10.45 -1.40 3.89
C VAL A 79 9.28 -1.47 4.88
N LYS A 80 9.57 -1.37 6.18
CA LYS A 80 8.54 -1.42 7.25
C LYS A 80 7.53 -0.27 7.13
N GLU A 81 7.97 0.93 6.77
CA GLU A 81 7.06 2.08 6.57
C GLU A 81 6.10 1.84 5.40
N TYR A 82 6.60 1.33 4.27
CA TYR A 82 5.75 0.98 3.11
C TYR A 82 4.73 -0.09 3.48
N GLU A 83 5.15 -1.18 4.12
CA GLU A 83 4.26 -2.26 4.56
C GLU A 83 3.21 -1.77 5.57
N ALA A 84 3.60 -0.92 6.52
CA ALA A 84 2.68 -0.33 7.50
C ALA A 84 1.62 0.55 6.82
N VAL A 85 2.05 1.48 5.94
CA VAL A 85 1.13 2.37 5.21
C VAL A 85 0.19 1.56 4.30
N TYR A 86 0.70 0.51 3.66
CA TYR A 86 -0.12 -0.42 2.89
C TYR A 86 -1.21 -1.08 3.76
N GLY A 87 -0.81 -1.65 4.90
CA GLY A 87 -1.73 -2.31 5.83
C GLY A 87 -2.82 -1.36 6.33
N GLU A 88 -2.45 -0.12 6.68
CA GLU A 88 -3.41 0.91 7.09
C GLU A 88 -4.40 1.27 5.97
N PHE A 89 -3.90 1.44 4.74
CA PHE A 89 -4.74 1.75 3.59
C PHE A 89 -5.70 0.61 3.27
N ALA A 90 -5.22 -0.64 3.28
CA ALA A 90 -6.04 -1.82 3.07
C ALA A 90 -7.16 -1.92 4.12
N ALA A 91 -6.82 -1.72 5.41
CA ALA A 91 -7.78 -1.69 6.49
C ALA A 91 -8.78 -0.53 6.36
N TYR A 92 -8.34 0.67 5.93
CA TYR A 92 -9.20 1.81 5.65
C TYR A 92 -10.23 1.49 4.54
N LYS A 93 -9.79 0.90 3.42
CA LYS A 93 -10.67 0.53 2.30
C LYS A 93 -11.67 -0.56 2.69
N LYS A 94 -11.22 -1.59 3.43
CA LYS A 94 -12.07 -2.66 3.95
C LYS A 94 -13.18 -2.08 4.83
N ARG A 95 -12.86 -1.18 5.78
CA ARG A 95 -13.86 -0.51 6.64
C ARG A 95 -14.87 0.32 5.84
N ARG A 96 -14.44 1.02 4.79
CA ARG A 96 -15.35 1.79 3.92
C ARG A 96 -16.28 0.92 3.09
N ARG A 97 -15.82 -0.26 2.66
CA ARG A 97 -16.67 -1.25 1.98
C ARG A 97 -17.81 -1.72 2.90
N VAL A 98 -17.50 -2.08 4.15
CA VAL A 98 -18.50 -2.50 5.14
C VAL A 98 -19.53 -1.39 5.40
N LYS A 99 -19.07 -0.14 5.60
CA LYS A 99 -19.97 1.01 5.80
C LYS A 99 -20.91 1.27 4.62
N ARG A 100 -20.48 1.05 3.38
CA ARG A 100 -21.34 1.20 2.19
C ARG A 100 -22.34 0.04 2.04
N GLY A 101 -21.99 -1.16 2.47
CA GLY A 101 -22.92 -2.30 2.49
C GLY A 101 -24.02 -2.17 3.55
N HIS A 102 -23.76 -1.46 4.65
CA HIS A 102 -24.71 -1.33 5.76
C HIS A 102 -25.85 -0.32 5.51
N PHE A 103 -25.74 0.53 4.49
CA PHE A 103 -26.76 1.54 4.14
C PHE A 103 -27.80 1.07 3.11
N SER A 104 -27.72 -0.19 2.64
CA SER A 104 -28.62 -0.75 1.63
C SER A 104 -29.58 -1.80 2.21
N ALA A 105 -30.15 -1.50 3.38
CA ALA A 105 -31.19 -2.30 4.02
C ALA A 105 -32.19 -1.37 4.71
N ARG A 106 -32.98 -0.65 3.90
CA ARG A 106 -34.28 -0.08 4.26
C ARG A 106 -35.18 -0.09 3.04
#